data_AF-A0A6D0K5U0-F1
#
_entry.id   AF-A0A6D0K5U0-F1
#
_cell.length_a   1.000
_cell.length_b   1.000
_cell.length_c   1.000
_cell.angle_alpha   90.00
_cell.angle_beta   90.00
_cell.angle_gamma   90.00
#
_symmetry.space_group_name_H-M   'P 1'
#
loop_
_entity.id
_entity.type
_entity.pdbx_description
1 polymer ?
#
loop_
_entity_poly.entity_id
_entity_poly.type
_entity_poly.pdbx_seq_one_letter_code
_entity_poly.pdbx_strand_id
1 'polypeptide(L)' 'MGRDMQQFSDKKAQQLLEFVSNVEQAAKRGLEVNRELEFIPAEKKISTKQCEWILKDCKLFRSAIYRIFGLQQ' A
#
# COMPACT_ATOMS: atom_id res chain seq x y z
N MET A 1 -23.87 6.55 -21.30
CA MET A 1 -24.22 6.44 -19.86
C MET A 1 -23.57 5.23 -19.21
N GLY A 2 -23.81 3.97 -19.63
CA GLY A 2 -23.18 2.80 -18.97
C GLY A 2 -21.65 2.66 -19.16
N ARG A 3 -21.12 3.00 -20.34
CA ARG A 3 -19.66 2.89 -20.63
C ARG A 3 -18.81 3.94 -19.91
N ASP A 4 -19.32 5.17 -19.83
CA ASP A 4 -18.63 6.30 -19.19
C ASP A 4 -18.48 6.09 -17.67
N MET A 5 -19.52 5.50 -17.05
CA MET A 5 -19.53 5.18 -15.63
C MET A 5 -18.57 4.02 -15.28
N GLN A 6 -18.45 3.02 -16.17
CA GLN A 6 -17.47 1.94 -16.01
C GLN A 6 -16.03 2.45 -16.11
N GLN A 7 -15.73 3.27 -17.12
CA GLN A 7 -14.38 3.82 -17.32
C GLN A 7 -13.93 4.72 -16.15
N PHE A 8 -14.87 5.48 -15.56
CA PHE A 8 -14.59 6.28 -14.36
C PHE A 8 -14.31 5.40 -13.13
N SER A 9 -15.02 4.28 -12.99
CA SER A 9 -14.81 3.28 -11.94
C SER A 9 -13.41 2.65 -12.04
N ASP A 10 -13.01 2.25 -13.25
CA ASP A 10 -11.71 1.63 -13.51
C ASP A 10 -10.56 2.60 -13.20
N LYS A 11 -10.70 3.89 -13.58
CA LYS A 11 -9.69 4.92 -13.27
C LYS A 11 -9.55 5.14 -11.76
N LYS A 12 -10.66 5.18 -11.01
CA LYS A 12 -10.62 5.29 -9.55
C LYS A 12 -9.97 4.08 -8.89
N ALA A 13 -10.27 2.87 -9.38
CA ALA A 13 -9.66 1.66 -8.88
C ALA A 13 -8.13 1.67 -9.07
N GLN A 14 -7.66 2.09 -10.25
CA GLN A 14 -6.23 2.25 -10.52
C GLN A 14 -5.56 3.26 -9.59
N GLN A 15 -6.18 4.42 -9.36
CA GLN A 15 -5.65 5.43 -8.42
C GLN A 15 -5.54 4.89 -6.99
N LEU A 16 -6.52 4.11 -6.54
CA LEU A 16 -6.48 3.47 -5.22
C LEU A 16 -5.39 2.39 -5.13
N LEU A 17 -5.24 1.56 -6.17
CA LEU A 17 -4.19 0.54 -6.23
C LEU A 17 -2.79 1.17 -6.26
N GLU A 18 -2.60 2.25 -7.01
CA GLU A 18 -1.36 3.02 -7.05
C GLU A 18 -1.03 3.61 -5.67
N PHE A 19 -2.02 4.22 -5.01
CA PHE A 19 -1.86 4.74 -3.65
C PHE A 19 -1.42 3.63 -2.67
N VAL A 20 -2.10 2.47 -2.69
CA VAL A 20 -1.72 1.32 -1.84
C VAL A 20 -0.32 0.82 -2.17
N SER A 21 0.07 0.81 -3.44
CA SER A 21 1.43 0.42 -3.88
C SER A 21 2.50 1.36 -3.33
N ASN A 22 2.26 2.67 -3.39
CA ASN A 22 3.20 3.68 -2.87
C ASN A 22 3.38 3.56 -1.35
N VAL A 23 2.28 3.32 -0.61
CA VAL A 23 2.33 3.07 0.83
C VAL A 23 3.11 1.79 1.15
N GLU A 24 2.88 0.72 0.39
CA GLU A 24 3.61 -0.55 0.55
C GLU A 24 5.11 -0.36 0.33
N GLN A 25 5.51 0.38 -0.71
CA GLN A 25 6.91 0.70 -0.98
C GLN A 25 7.54 1.55 0.14
N ALA A 26 6.83 2.55 0.65
CA ALA A 26 7.31 3.35 1.77
C ALA A 26 7.55 2.50 3.03
N ALA A 27 6.66 1.55 3.34
CA ALA A 27 6.82 0.63 4.45
C ALA A 27 8.00 -0.34 4.26
N LYS A 28 8.19 -0.88 3.04
CA LYS A 28 9.38 -1.71 2.70
C LYS A 28 10.67 -0.93 2.91
N ARG A 29 10.74 0.30 2.37
CA ARG A 29 11.91 1.17 2.53
C ARG A 29 12.17 1.51 3.99
N GLY A 30 11.14 1.70 4.80
CA GLY A 30 11.28 1.92 6.24
C GLY A 30 11.94 0.72 6.96
N LEU A 31 11.62 -0.51 6.54
CA LEU A 31 12.29 -1.72 7.06
C LEU A 31 13.74 -1.82 6.60
N GLU A 32 14.04 -1.49 5.34
CA GLU A 32 15.40 -1.50 4.79
C GLU A 32 16.29 -0.47 5.51
N VAL A 33 15.82 0.78 5.62
CA VAL A 33 16.53 1.87 6.31
C VAL A 33 16.79 1.52 7.78
N ASN A 34 15.84 0.88 8.47
CA ASN A 34 16.05 0.43 9.84
C ASN A 34 17.16 -0.61 9.99
N ARG A 35 17.35 -1.48 8.98
CA ARG A 35 18.42 -2.47 8.96
C ARG A 35 19.78 -1.81 8.71
N GLU A 36 19.83 -0.83 7.82
CA GLU A 36 21.07 -0.09 7.50
C GLU A 36 21.52 0.82 8.65
N LEU A 37 20.58 1.37 9.43
CA LEU A 37 20.84 2.30 10.52
C LEU A 37 21.01 1.60 11.87
N GLU A 38 21.67 0.44 11.91
CA GLU A 38 21.78 -0.40 13.12
C GLU A 38 22.31 0.39 14.35
N PHE A 39 23.18 1.37 14.12
CA PHE A 39 23.80 2.24 15.13
C PHE A 39 22.96 3.42 15.64
N ILE A 40 21.78 3.68 15.04
CA ILE A 40 20.91 4.79 15.47
C ILE A 40 20.02 4.36 16.65
N PRO A 41 19.84 5.21 17.68
CA PRO A 41 18.93 4.95 18.79
C PRO A 41 17.51 4.59 18.32
N ALA A 42 16.86 3.64 19.00
CA ALA A 42 15.55 3.11 18.62
C ALA A 42 14.46 4.20 18.53
N GLU A 43 14.57 5.27 19.31
CA GLU A 43 13.65 6.42 19.32
C GLU A 43 13.67 7.24 18.02
N LYS A 44 14.76 7.15 17.27
CA LYS A 44 14.93 7.85 15.97
C LYS A 44 14.74 6.91 14.78
N LYS A 45 14.46 5.63 15.04
CA LYS A 45 14.20 4.61 14.03
C LYS A 45 12.71 4.57 13.69
N ILE A 46 12.42 4.19 12.45
CA ILE A 46 11.05 3.91 12.04
C ILE A 46 10.59 2.68 12.82
N SER A 47 9.34 2.60 13.26
CA SER A 47 8.87 1.39 13.95
C SER A 47 8.73 0.23 12.97
N THR A 48 9.57 -0.80 13.11
CA THR A 48 9.52 -2.00 12.27
C THR A 48 8.16 -2.69 12.36
N LYS A 49 7.59 -2.75 13.58
CA LYS A 49 6.23 -3.27 13.81
C LYS A 49 5.20 -2.48 13.00
N GLN A 50 5.26 -1.15 13.00
CA GLN A 50 4.32 -0.35 12.21
C GLN A 50 4.47 -0.62 10.71
N CYS A 51 5.70 -0.72 10.19
CA CYS A 51 5.92 -1.10 8.80
C CYS A 51 5.33 -2.48 8.48
N GLU A 52 5.53 -3.49 9.32
CA GLU A 52 4.96 -4.83 9.13
C GLU A 52 3.43 -4.83 9.13
N TRP A 53 2.80 -4.07 10.04
CA TRP A 53 1.34 -3.89 10.05
C TRP A 53 0.85 -3.24 8.76
N ILE A 54 1.52 -2.16 8.31
CA ILE A 54 1.17 -1.48 7.06
C ILE A 54 1.27 -2.43 5.87
N LEU A 55 2.30 -3.28 5.79
CA LEU A 55 2.43 -4.26 4.70
C LEU A 55 1.28 -5.27 4.68
N LYS A 56 0.85 -5.73 5.86
CA LYS A 56 -0.31 -6.61 6.00
C LYS A 56 -1.60 -5.92 5.56
N ASP A 57 -1.79 -4.66 5.97
CA ASP A 57 -2.96 -3.87 5.62
C ASP A 57 -3.01 -3.55 4.12
N CYS A 58 -1.87 -3.23 3.49
CA CYS A 58 -1.76 -3.03 2.05
C CYS A 58 -2.27 -4.25 1.26
N LYS A 59 -1.93 -5.48 1.70
CA LYS A 59 -2.44 -6.71 1.07
C LYS A 59 -3.97 -6.84 1.20
N LEU A 60 -4.51 -6.48 2.36
CA LEU A 60 -5.95 -6.50 2.61
C LEU A 60 -6.67 -5.45 1.77
N PHE A 61 -6.16 -4.22 1.71
CA PHE A 61 -6.73 -3.14 0.88
C PHE A 61 -6.69 -3.47 -0.60
N ARG A 62 -5.57 -4.01 -1.10
CA ARG A 62 -5.47 -4.47 -2.49
C ARG A 62 -6.58 -5.48 -2.80
N SER A 63 -6.75 -6.49 -1.96
CA SER A 63 -7.81 -7.50 -2.13
C SER A 63 -9.21 -6.91 -2.09
N ALA A 64 -9.45 -5.95 -1.19
CA ALA A 64 -10.73 -5.25 -1.09
C ALA A 64 -11.03 -4.41 -2.34
N ILE A 65 -10.03 -3.68 -2.86
CA ILE A 65 -10.18 -2.88 -4.09
C ILE A 65 -10.52 -3.79 -5.28
N TYR A 66 -9.78 -4.88 -5.48
CA TYR A 66 -10.10 -5.85 -6.54
C TYR A 66 -11.54 -6.37 -6.45
N ARG A 67 -11.99 -6.71 -5.23
CA ARG A 67 -13.35 -7.21 -4.99
C ARG A 67 -14.44 -6.15 -5.23
N ILE A 68 -14.23 -4.92 -4.75
CA ILE A 68 -15.22 -3.84 -4.86
C ILE A 68 -15.41 -3.41 -6.32
N PHE A 69 -14.31 -3.34 -7.07
CA PHE A 69 -14.33 -2.89 -8.47
C PHE A 69 -14.50 -4.02 -9.48
N GLY A 70 -14.58 -5.29 -9.04
CA GLY A 70 -14.74 -6.45 -9.92
C GLY A 70 -13.55 -6.69 -10.84
N LEU A 71 -12.35 -6.26 -10.42
CA LEU A 71 -11.12 -6.42 -11.18
C LEU A 71 -10.55 -7.83 -10.95
N GLN A 72 -9.99 -8.45 -12.00
CA GLN A 72 -9.22 -9.68 -11.84
C GLN A 72 -7.89 -9.37 -11.14
N GLN A 73 -7.57 -10.17 -10.11
CA GLN A 73 -6.28 -10.09 -9.38
C GLN A 73 -5.10 -10.51 -10.24
#